data_AF-A0A950TVV4-F1
#
_entry.id   AF-A0A950TVV4-F1
#
_cell.length_a   1.000
_cell.length_b   1.000
_cell.length_c   1.000
_cell.angle_alpha   90.00
_cell.angle_beta   90.00
_cell.angle_gamma   90.00
#
_symmetry.space_group_name_H-M   'P 1'
#
loop_
_entity.id
_entity.type
_entity.pdbx_description
1 polymer ?
#
loop_
_entity_poly.entity_id
_entity_poly.type
_entity_poly.pdbx_seq_one_letter_code
_entity_poly.pdbx_strand_id
1 'polypeptide(L)'
;MSNPGDADATPVTSVRQLADYIAAGCKPRDRWRIGTEHEKFGFRLDDFSSPPYEPTDGQPGCIRDLLVGMQHYNAQPILDRNNIIGLSQGAASVSLEPAGQLELSGAPILSLHETKAELEAHFEQVRTVSRDLRLGWAPLGFHPVNTRSAMPWMPKGRYAIMRRYMPKVGALGLDMMTRTCTVQVNLDYGSELDMVRKLRVSLLLQPLATALFANSPFTDGRPNGFLSYRARIWTDTDNDRAGIPALMFEDGFGFERYAEWLVDSVPMYFVYRNGAYIDLAGSSFRDFMRGRLHNLAG
;
A
#
# COMPACT_ATOMS: atom_id res chain seq x y z
N MET A 1 -2.62 -4.69 -2.46
CA MET A 1 -2.53 -5.44 -1.18
C MET A 1 -1.09 -5.68 -0.80
N SER A 2 -0.75 -5.46 0.46
CA SER A 2 0.60 -5.63 1.02
C SER A 2 0.86 -7.06 1.53
N ASN A 3 -0.18 -7.88 1.66
CA ASN A 3 -0.15 -9.28 2.11
C ASN A 3 -0.05 -10.26 0.92
N PRO A 4 0.57 -11.45 1.09
CA PRO A 4 0.52 -12.51 0.10
C PRO A 4 -0.94 -12.97 -0.11
N GLY A 5 -1.40 -13.03 -1.36
CA GLY A 5 -2.71 -13.58 -1.73
C GLY A 5 -2.61 -15.02 -2.21
N ASP A 6 -3.77 -15.65 -2.47
CA ASP A 6 -3.83 -16.95 -3.13
C ASP A 6 -3.19 -16.87 -4.52
N ALA A 7 -2.36 -17.87 -4.86
CA ALA A 7 -1.64 -17.90 -6.12
C ALA A 7 -2.39 -18.77 -7.15
N ASP A 8 -2.79 -18.16 -8.27
CA ASP A 8 -3.21 -18.86 -9.47
C ASP A 8 -1.99 -19.06 -10.38
N ALA A 9 -1.66 -20.32 -10.67
CA ALA A 9 -0.53 -20.69 -11.53
C ALA A 9 -0.87 -20.67 -13.03
N THR A 10 -2.12 -20.36 -13.39
CA THR A 10 -2.56 -20.29 -14.78
C THR A 10 -1.75 -19.22 -15.55
N PRO A 11 -1.01 -19.59 -16.61
CA PRO A 11 -0.21 -18.63 -17.35
C PRO A 11 -1.07 -17.57 -18.03
N VAL A 12 -0.65 -16.31 -17.91
CA VAL A 12 -1.21 -15.20 -18.71
C VAL A 12 -0.57 -15.22 -20.09
N THR A 13 -1.38 -15.44 -21.13
CA THR A 13 -0.92 -15.61 -22.52
C THR A 13 -1.27 -14.43 -23.41
N SER A 14 -2.13 -13.50 -22.97
CA SER A 14 -2.51 -12.32 -23.73
C SER A 14 -2.86 -11.11 -22.85
N VAL A 15 -2.74 -9.91 -23.41
CA VAL A 15 -3.22 -8.67 -22.78
C VAL A 15 -4.73 -8.71 -22.57
N ARG A 16 -5.47 -9.34 -23.50
CA ARG A 16 -6.92 -9.49 -23.41
C ARG A 16 -7.37 -10.23 -22.14
N GLN A 17 -6.67 -11.27 -21.73
CA GLN A 17 -6.96 -11.97 -20.47
C GLN A 17 -6.84 -11.04 -19.25
N LEU A 18 -5.85 -10.15 -19.24
CA LEU A 18 -5.70 -9.15 -18.17
C LEU A 18 -6.82 -8.12 -18.23
N ALA A 19 -7.22 -7.69 -19.43
CA ALA A 19 -8.36 -6.80 -19.62
C ALA A 19 -9.67 -7.44 -19.13
N ASP A 20 -9.90 -8.71 -19.44
CA ASP A 20 -11.07 -9.47 -19.02
C ASP A 20 -11.08 -9.67 -17.49
N TYR A 21 -9.91 -9.86 -16.87
CA TYR A 21 -9.79 -9.89 -15.41
C TYR A 21 -10.24 -8.58 -14.77
N ILE A 22 -9.85 -7.43 -15.32
CA ILE A 22 -10.29 -6.11 -14.82
C ILE A 22 -11.80 -5.93 -15.08
N ALA A 23 -12.28 -6.35 -16.25
CA ALA A 23 -13.70 -6.27 -16.63
C ALA A 23 -14.59 -7.13 -15.73
N ALA A 24 -14.11 -8.29 -15.26
CA ALA A 24 -14.82 -9.13 -14.30
C ALA A 24 -15.09 -8.44 -12.94
N GLY A 25 -14.38 -7.34 -12.65
CA GLY A 25 -14.66 -6.47 -11.50
C GLY A 25 -15.93 -5.63 -11.63
N CYS A 26 -16.58 -5.59 -12.80
CA CYS A 26 -17.81 -4.83 -13.00
C CYS A 26 -18.96 -5.37 -12.12
N LYS A 27 -19.63 -4.46 -11.40
CA LYS A 27 -20.75 -4.79 -10.51
C LYS A 27 -21.98 -3.92 -10.81
N PRO A 28 -23.20 -4.47 -10.74
CA PRO A 28 -24.40 -3.63 -10.76
C PRO A 28 -24.41 -2.68 -9.54
N ARG A 29 -25.09 -1.54 -9.69
CA ARG A 29 -25.00 -0.41 -8.75
C ARG A 29 -25.42 -0.75 -7.32
N ASP A 30 -26.39 -1.64 -7.15
CA ASP A 30 -26.87 -2.16 -5.86
C ASP A 30 -25.81 -3.01 -5.12
N ARG A 31 -24.81 -3.51 -5.85
CA ARG A 31 -23.66 -4.25 -5.31
C ARG A 31 -22.42 -3.38 -5.08
N TRP A 32 -22.48 -2.08 -5.36
CA TRP A 32 -21.36 -1.18 -5.08
C TRP A 32 -21.11 -1.05 -3.59
N ARG A 33 -19.84 -0.96 -3.23
CA ARG A 33 -19.33 -0.82 -1.87
C ARG A 33 -18.26 0.27 -1.82
N ILE A 34 -17.94 0.67 -0.59
CA ILE A 34 -16.88 1.60 -0.25
C ILE A 34 -15.87 0.80 0.58
N GLY A 35 -14.64 0.64 0.08
CA GLY A 35 -13.52 0.18 0.89
C GLY A 35 -12.70 1.38 1.32
N THR A 36 -12.26 1.44 2.58
CA THR A 36 -11.37 2.52 3.05
C THR A 36 -10.11 1.91 3.61
N GLU A 37 -8.96 2.42 3.20
CA GLU A 37 -7.68 2.03 3.77
C GLU A 37 -6.97 3.23 4.35
N HIS A 38 -6.29 3.05 5.48
CA HIS A 38 -5.51 4.13 6.07
C HIS A 38 -4.32 3.63 6.88
N GLU A 39 -3.24 4.38 6.80
CA GLU A 39 -1.97 4.11 7.45
C GLU A 39 -1.74 5.09 8.61
N LYS A 40 -0.91 4.70 9.57
CA LYS A 40 -0.53 5.54 10.73
C LYS A 40 0.85 5.15 11.24
N PHE A 41 1.62 6.14 11.68
CA PHE A 41 2.93 5.91 12.29
C PHE A 41 2.77 5.50 13.75
N GLY A 42 3.39 4.39 14.14
CA GLY A 42 3.58 4.05 15.54
C GLY A 42 4.73 4.87 16.12
N PHE A 43 4.66 5.20 17.40
CA PHE A 43 5.75 5.80 18.17
C PHE A 43 5.73 5.31 19.62
N ARG A 44 6.88 5.22 20.26
CA ARG A 44 6.97 4.91 21.69
C ARG A 44 6.59 6.13 22.52
N LEU A 45 5.83 5.94 23.59
CA LEU A 45 5.41 7.05 24.46
C LEU A 45 6.55 7.64 25.30
N ASP A 46 7.65 6.91 25.48
CA ASP A 46 8.77 7.32 26.32
C ASP A 46 9.73 8.29 25.62
N ASP A 47 9.98 8.08 24.32
CA ASP A 47 10.97 8.85 23.55
C ASP A 47 10.50 9.30 22.15
N PHE A 48 9.26 8.98 21.77
CA PHE A 48 8.67 9.25 20.45
C PHE A 48 9.40 8.60 19.27
N SER A 49 10.30 7.63 19.51
CA SER A 49 10.96 6.86 18.46
C SER A 49 9.98 5.94 17.74
N SER A 50 10.26 5.61 16.48
CA SER A 50 9.46 4.62 15.74
C SER A 50 9.73 3.23 16.34
N PRO A 51 8.68 2.44 16.67
CA PRO A 51 8.87 1.13 17.25
C PRO A 51 9.52 0.18 16.24
N PRO A 52 10.52 -0.62 16.64
CA PRO A 52 11.08 -1.65 15.79
C PRO A 52 10.08 -2.80 15.58
N TYR A 53 10.40 -3.71 14.66
CA TYR A 53 9.60 -4.93 14.48
C TYR A 53 9.64 -5.83 15.72
N GLU A 54 10.85 -6.08 16.25
CA GLU A 54 11.13 -6.86 17.46
C GLU A 54 11.86 -6.01 18.50
N PRO A 55 11.87 -6.40 19.79
CA PRO A 55 12.60 -5.66 20.81
C PRO A 55 14.11 -5.63 20.51
N THR A 56 14.69 -4.43 20.37
CA THR A 56 16.12 -4.26 20.04
C THR A 56 16.95 -3.66 21.18
N ASP A 57 16.30 -3.06 22.17
CA ASP A 57 16.94 -2.17 23.15
C ASP A 57 16.34 -2.30 24.56
N GLY A 58 15.55 -3.36 24.80
CA GLY A 58 14.90 -3.62 26.09
C GLY A 58 13.76 -2.65 26.43
N GLN A 59 13.43 -1.70 25.56
CA GLN A 59 12.24 -0.86 25.73
C GLN A 59 10.96 -1.68 25.46
N PRO A 60 9.86 -1.41 26.18
CA PRO A 60 8.58 -2.07 25.92
C PRO A 60 8.00 -1.67 24.56
N GLY A 61 7.25 -2.58 23.96
CA GLY A 61 6.49 -2.32 22.75
C GLY A 61 7.30 -2.43 21.46
N CYS A 62 6.90 -3.38 20.63
CA CYS A 62 7.34 -3.51 19.24
C CYS A 62 6.13 -3.81 18.34
N ILE A 63 6.31 -3.69 17.02
CA ILE A 63 5.22 -3.95 16.06
C ILE A 63 4.74 -5.41 16.14
N ARG A 64 5.63 -6.38 16.36
CA ARG A 64 5.25 -7.79 16.49
C ARG A 64 4.30 -8.02 17.67
N ASP A 65 4.60 -7.44 18.83
CA ASP A 65 3.77 -7.60 20.04
C ASP A 65 2.39 -6.95 19.87
N LEU A 66 2.31 -5.82 19.15
CA LEU A 66 1.03 -5.21 18.78
C LEU A 66 0.18 -6.18 17.95
N LEU A 67 0.76 -6.76 16.89
CA LEU A 67 0.03 -7.69 16.03
C LEU A 67 -0.43 -8.93 16.81
N VAL A 68 0.41 -9.47 17.69
CA VAL A 68 0.05 -10.57 18.59
C VAL A 68 -1.12 -10.18 19.51
N GLY A 69 -1.04 -9.01 20.15
CA GLY A 69 -2.11 -8.54 21.04
C GLY A 69 -3.44 -8.30 20.31
N MET A 70 -3.39 -7.85 19.06
CA MET A 70 -4.58 -7.65 18.21
C MET A 70 -5.25 -8.97 17.78
N GLN A 71 -4.58 -10.13 17.87
CA GLN A 71 -5.20 -11.43 17.58
C GLN A 71 -6.39 -11.74 18.49
N HIS A 72 -6.46 -11.15 19.70
CA HIS A 72 -7.60 -11.29 20.61
C HIS A 72 -8.93 -10.81 20.02
N TYR A 73 -8.92 -10.01 18.95
CA TYR A 73 -10.11 -9.55 18.26
C TYR A 73 -10.54 -10.48 17.11
N ASN A 74 -10.34 -11.80 17.28
CA ASN A 74 -10.63 -12.83 16.27
C ASN A 74 -9.89 -12.61 14.94
N ALA A 75 -8.66 -12.08 15.02
CA ALA A 75 -7.85 -11.81 13.84
C ALA A 75 -6.80 -12.92 13.65
N GLN A 76 -6.69 -13.44 12.42
CA GLN A 76 -5.78 -14.52 12.08
C GLN A 76 -4.45 -13.96 11.55
N PRO A 77 -3.30 -14.52 11.98
CA PRO A 77 -2.00 -13.99 11.59
C PRO A 77 -1.69 -14.27 10.12
N ILE A 78 -1.15 -13.28 9.43
CA ILE A 78 -0.59 -13.39 8.09
C ILE A 78 0.94 -13.45 8.24
N LEU A 79 1.56 -14.48 7.66
CA LEU A 79 2.98 -14.79 7.86
C LEU A 79 3.81 -14.54 6.60
N ASP A 80 5.03 -14.03 6.77
CA ASP A 80 6.12 -14.07 5.78
C ASP A 80 7.36 -14.63 6.47
N ARG A 81 7.84 -15.80 6.03
CA ARG A 81 8.97 -16.52 6.65
C ARG A 81 8.85 -16.63 8.18
N ASN A 82 7.65 -17.01 8.66
CA ASN A 82 7.28 -17.15 10.08
C ASN A 82 7.16 -15.84 10.88
N ASN A 83 7.36 -14.68 10.26
CA ASN A 83 7.09 -13.38 10.88
C ASN A 83 5.62 -13.00 10.70
N ILE A 84 4.95 -12.57 11.77
CA ILE A 84 3.60 -11.99 11.67
C ILE A 84 3.73 -10.61 11.04
N ILE A 85 3.20 -10.42 9.85
CA ILE A 85 3.33 -9.20 9.04
C ILE A 85 2.00 -8.47 8.79
N GLY A 86 0.92 -9.03 9.33
CA GLY A 86 -0.44 -8.53 9.20
C GLY A 86 -1.43 -9.49 9.86
N LEU A 87 -2.70 -9.10 9.84
CA LEU A 87 -3.81 -9.88 10.37
C LEU A 87 -4.97 -9.85 9.38
N SER A 88 -5.67 -10.96 9.21
CA SER A 88 -6.98 -10.99 8.54
C SER A 88 -8.10 -11.02 9.57
N GLN A 89 -9.14 -10.23 9.37
CA GLN A 89 -10.28 -10.12 10.28
C GLN A 89 -11.58 -9.99 9.46
N GLY A 90 -12.19 -11.14 9.15
CA GLY A 90 -13.34 -11.19 8.27
C GLY A 90 -13.01 -10.64 6.88
N ALA A 91 -13.71 -9.58 6.45
CA ALA A 91 -13.49 -8.91 5.17
C ALA A 91 -12.50 -7.74 5.24
N ALA A 92 -11.95 -7.44 6.43
CA ALA A 92 -10.91 -6.45 6.63
C ALA A 92 -9.56 -7.12 6.90
N SER A 93 -8.48 -6.35 6.80
CA SER A 93 -7.15 -6.79 7.20
C SER A 93 -6.32 -5.65 7.77
N VAL A 94 -5.41 -6.01 8.67
CA VAL A 94 -4.37 -5.12 9.19
C VAL A 94 -3.06 -5.52 8.52
N SER A 95 -2.29 -4.53 8.07
CA SER A 95 -1.08 -4.78 7.30
C SER A 95 0.05 -3.82 7.69
N LEU A 96 1.28 -4.18 7.34
CA LEU A 96 2.45 -3.35 7.59
C LEU A 96 3.06 -2.83 6.28
N GLU A 97 3.24 -1.51 6.23
CA GLU A 97 4.07 -0.82 5.25
C GLU A 97 5.57 -0.95 5.56
N PRO A 98 6.49 -0.55 4.66
CA PRO A 98 7.91 -0.86 4.77
C PRO A 98 8.61 -0.51 6.08
N ALA A 99 8.17 0.55 6.76
CA ALA A 99 8.73 0.98 8.04
C ALA A 99 7.76 0.82 9.22
N GLY A 100 6.77 -0.06 9.11
CA GLY A 100 5.87 -0.40 10.20
C GLY A 100 4.71 0.58 10.38
N GLN A 101 4.41 1.39 9.35
CA GLN A 101 3.13 2.09 9.32
C GLN A 101 2.01 1.04 9.35
N LEU A 102 1.09 1.18 10.30
CA LEU A 102 0.03 0.20 10.53
C LEU A 102 -1.19 0.56 9.69
N GLU A 103 -1.41 -0.21 8.65
CA GLU A 103 -2.53 -0.06 7.73
C GLU A 103 -3.74 -0.85 8.24
N LEU A 104 -4.93 -0.25 8.14
CA LEU A 104 -6.18 -0.99 8.00
C LEU A 104 -6.59 -0.95 6.55
N SER A 105 -6.84 -2.12 5.95
CA SER A 105 -7.66 -2.27 4.76
C SER A 105 -9.05 -2.71 5.20
N GLY A 106 -9.99 -1.77 5.24
CA GLY A 106 -11.36 -1.98 5.71
C GLY A 106 -12.20 -2.87 4.81
N ALA A 107 -13.31 -3.36 5.36
CA ALA A 107 -14.26 -4.17 4.64
C ALA A 107 -14.98 -3.38 3.52
N PRO A 108 -15.46 -4.06 2.46
CA PRO A 108 -16.31 -3.43 1.45
C PRO A 108 -17.74 -3.23 2.00
N ILE A 109 -18.05 -2.00 2.41
CA ILE A 109 -19.27 -1.63 3.16
C ILE A 109 -20.19 -0.69 2.39
N LEU A 110 -21.43 -0.51 2.86
CA LEU A 110 -22.49 0.16 2.09
C LEU A 110 -22.52 1.67 2.28
N SER A 111 -22.10 2.16 3.44
CA SER A 111 -22.29 3.56 3.83
C SER A 111 -21.09 4.16 4.54
N LEU A 112 -20.95 5.49 4.47
CA LEU A 112 -19.92 6.22 5.22
C LEU A 112 -20.12 6.13 6.74
N HIS A 113 -21.35 5.85 7.20
CA HIS A 113 -21.62 5.61 8.62
C HIS A 113 -21.01 4.28 9.09
N GLU A 114 -21.10 3.24 8.27
CA GLU A 114 -20.38 1.98 8.51
C GLU A 114 -18.86 2.21 8.45
N THR A 115 -18.36 3.04 7.52
CA THR A 115 -16.93 3.36 7.43
C THR A 115 -16.42 4.02 8.71
N LYS A 116 -17.19 4.97 9.23
CA LYS A 116 -16.88 5.62 10.51
C LYS A 116 -16.87 4.60 11.65
N ALA A 117 -17.87 3.72 11.74
CA ALA A 117 -17.95 2.72 12.79
C ALA A 117 -16.77 1.73 12.75
N GLU A 118 -16.37 1.28 11.55
CA GLU A 118 -15.20 0.41 11.37
C GLU A 118 -13.90 1.12 11.79
N LEU A 119 -13.73 2.39 11.37
CA LEU A 119 -12.60 3.21 11.75
C LEU A 119 -12.48 3.37 13.27
N GLU A 120 -13.60 3.71 13.94
CA GLU A 120 -13.66 3.88 15.40
C GLU A 120 -13.33 2.56 16.12
N ALA A 121 -13.89 1.43 15.67
CA ALA A 121 -13.61 0.12 16.22
C ALA A 121 -12.13 -0.25 16.09
N HIS A 122 -11.52 -0.03 14.93
CA HIS A 122 -10.08 -0.29 14.73
C HIS A 122 -9.20 0.58 15.65
N PHE A 123 -9.49 1.88 15.74
CA PHE A 123 -8.74 2.75 16.65
C PHE A 123 -8.88 2.32 18.11
N GLU A 124 -10.05 1.84 18.54
CA GLU A 124 -10.23 1.32 19.89
C GLU A 124 -9.41 0.05 20.14
N GLN A 125 -9.41 -0.89 19.21
CA GLN A 125 -8.59 -2.11 19.29
C GLN A 125 -7.10 -1.77 19.38
N VAL A 126 -6.61 -0.91 18.48
CA VAL A 126 -5.21 -0.47 18.45
C VAL A 126 -4.85 0.23 19.76
N ARG A 127 -5.67 1.15 20.27
CA ARG A 127 -5.42 1.86 21.54
C ARG A 127 -5.41 0.92 22.73
N THR A 128 -6.32 -0.05 22.77
CA THR A 128 -6.41 -1.02 23.87
C THR A 128 -5.12 -1.84 23.97
N VAL A 129 -4.68 -2.44 22.87
CA VAL A 129 -3.44 -3.23 22.83
C VAL A 129 -2.21 -2.37 23.07
N SER A 130 -2.19 -1.15 22.53
CA SER A 130 -1.02 -0.26 22.63
C SER A 130 -0.77 0.28 24.04
N ARG A 131 -1.77 0.24 24.94
CA ARG A 131 -1.66 0.76 26.31
C ARG A 131 -0.55 0.07 27.09
N ASP A 132 -0.55 -1.26 27.10
CA ASP A 132 0.42 -2.06 27.84
C ASP A 132 1.79 -2.07 27.15
N LEU A 133 1.79 -1.87 25.82
CA LEU A 133 3.01 -1.75 25.01
C LEU A 133 3.64 -0.36 25.04
N ARG A 134 2.99 0.63 25.68
CA ARG A 134 3.42 2.04 25.68
C ARG A 134 3.64 2.61 24.27
N LEU A 135 2.75 2.27 23.35
CA LEU A 135 2.76 2.77 21.97
C LEU A 135 1.67 3.83 21.74
N GLY A 136 2.00 4.84 20.96
CA GLY A 136 1.07 5.83 20.38
C GLY A 136 1.02 5.72 18.87
N TRP A 137 0.00 6.33 18.25
CA TRP A 137 -0.22 6.28 16.80
C TRP A 137 -0.64 7.64 16.23
N ALA A 138 -0.01 8.03 15.12
CA ALA A 138 -0.24 9.32 14.47
C ALA A 138 -0.60 9.17 12.97
N PRO A 139 -1.79 9.58 12.51
CA PRO A 139 -2.18 9.59 11.10
C PRO A 139 -1.66 10.86 10.40
N LEU A 140 -0.36 10.91 10.11
CA LEU A 140 0.32 12.04 9.46
C LEU A 140 0.75 11.66 8.05
N GLY A 141 0.70 12.59 7.09
CA GLY A 141 1.07 12.27 5.70
C GLY A 141 2.56 11.93 5.52
N PHE A 142 3.42 12.45 6.39
CA PHE A 142 4.86 12.21 6.39
C PHE A 142 5.43 12.16 7.81
N HIS A 143 6.43 11.32 8.04
CA HIS A 143 7.06 11.18 9.35
C HIS A 143 7.80 12.47 9.74
N PRO A 144 7.41 13.16 10.82
CA PRO A 144 7.82 14.55 11.05
C PRO A 144 9.24 14.71 11.60
N VAL A 145 9.75 13.71 12.34
CA VAL A 145 10.98 13.86 13.16
C VAL A 145 12.14 12.93 12.75
N ASN A 146 11.86 11.65 12.46
CA ASN A 146 12.92 10.70 12.13
C ASN A 146 13.47 10.90 10.71
N THR A 147 14.79 10.81 10.62
CA THR A 147 15.50 10.72 9.35
C THR A 147 15.19 9.38 8.67
N ARG A 148 15.37 9.32 7.35
CA ARG A 148 15.17 8.09 6.56
C ARG A 148 15.98 6.90 7.12
N SER A 149 17.21 7.14 7.58
CA SER A 149 18.09 6.10 8.12
C SER A 149 17.68 5.61 9.51
N ALA A 150 16.90 6.39 10.25
CA ALA A 150 16.40 6.02 11.57
C ALA A 150 15.09 5.22 11.50
N MET A 151 14.45 5.12 10.33
CA MET A 151 13.24 4.35 10.16
C MET A 151 13.53 2.84 10.22
N PRO A 152 12.72 2.05 10.95
CA PRO A 152 12.85 0.60 10.97
C PRO A 152 12.46 0.01 9.61
N TRP A 153 12.79 -1.27 9.41
CA TRP A 153 12.36 -2.03 8.23
C TRP A 153 11.60 -3.27 8.66
N MET A 154 10.40 -3.46 8.12
CA MET A 154 9.58 -4.63 8.41
C MET A 154 10.13 -5.86 7.67
N PRO A 155 10.05 -7.07 8.26
CA PRO A 155 10.64 -8.28 7.72
C PRO A 155 9.80 -8.89 6.59
N LYS A 156 9.46 -8.10 5.57
CA LYS A 156 8.67 -8.51 4.39
C LYS A 156 9.57 -8.66 3.17
N GLY A 157 9.62 -9.84 2.57
CA GLY A 157 10.55 -10.19 1.49
C GLY A 157 10.45 -9.24 0.28
N ARG A 158 9.22 -8.85 -0.10
CA ARG A 158 8.97 -7.88 -1.17
C ARG A 158 9.63 -6.51 -0.95
N TYR A 159 9.71 -6.03 0.29
CA TYR A 159 10.28 -4.71 0.57
C TYR A 159 11.79 -4.69 0.44
N ALA A 160 12.47 -5.82 0.63
CA ALA A 160 13.90 -5.92 0.36
C ALA A 160 14.22 -5.68 -1.12
N ILE A 161 13.38 -6.18 -2.02
CA ILE A 161 13.50 -5.97 -3.47
C ILE A 161 13.29 -4.49 -3.82
N MET A 162 12.16 -3.93 -3.39
CA MET A 162 11.83 -2.52 -3.64
C MET A 162 12.88 -1.57 -3.07
N ARG A 163 13.39 -1.81 -1.85
CA ARG A 163 14.44 -1.00 -1.22
C ARG A 163 15.70 -0.89 -2.06
N ARG A 164 16.10 -1.98 -2.75
CA ARG A 164 17.25 -1.97 -3.68
C ARG A 164 16.94 -1.27 -5.00
N TYR A 165 15.68 -1.29 -5.42
CA TYR A 165 15.26 -0.76 -6.70
C TYR A 165 14.99 0.75 -6.67
N MET A 166 14.33 1.27 -5.64
CA MET A 166 13.91 2.69 -5.58
C MET A 166 15.02 3.70 -5.91
N PRO A 167 16.28 3.56 -5.41
CA PRO A 167 17.35 4.50 -5.75
C PRO A 167 17.72 4.54 -7.24
N LYS A 168 17.29 3.57 -8.04
CA LYS A 168 17.55 3.50 -9.49
C LYS A 168 16.53 4.31 -10.31
N VAL A 169 15.38 4.65 -9.74
CA VAL A 169 14.22 5.22 -10.47
C VAL A 169 13.73 6.56 -9.91
N GLY A 170 14.18 6.96 -8.72
CA GLY A 170 13.86 8.25 -8.13
C GLY A 170 14.62 8.52 -6.84
N ALA A 171 14.71 9.78 -6.43
CA ALA A 171 15.45 10.16 -5.22
C ALA A 171 14.63 10.00 -3.93
N LEU A 172 13.30 9.99 -4.04
CA LEU A 172 12.36 10.01 -2.92
C LEU A 172 11.61 8.69 -2.72
N GLY A 173 11.83 7.67 -3.56
CA GLY A 173 11.13 6.38 -3.44
C GLY A 173 11.34 5.66 -2.10
N LEU A 174 12.52 5.80 -1.47
CA LEU A 174 12.73 5.27 -0.13
C LEU A 174 11.97 6.05 0.96
N ASP A 175 11.75 7.34 0.77
CA ASP A 175 10.92 8.14 1.68
C ASP A 175 9.44 7.83 1.51
N MET A 176 8.98 7.58 0.28
CA MET A 176 7.64 7.05 0.03
C MET A 176 7.40 5.79 0.86
N MET A 177 8.31 4.83 0.75
CA MET A 177 8.23 3.55 1.45
C MET A 177 8.26 3.69 2.98
N THR A 178 9.17 4.51 3.50
CA THR A 178 9.50 4.48 4.94
C THR A 178 8.89 5.61 5.75
N ARG A 179 8.50 6.71 5.10
CA ARG A 179 8.15 7.96 5.79
C ARG A 179 6.84 8.56 5.32
N THR A 180 6.00 7.87 4.57
CA THR A 180 4.65 8.35 4.24
C THR A 180 3.54 7.47 4.84
N CYS A 181 2.39 8.09 5.12
CA CYS A 181 1.12 7.40 5.35
C CYS A 181 0.04 7.98 4.42
N THR A 182 -0.98 7.20 4.07
CA THR A 182 -2.13 7.63 3.28
C THR A 182 -3.46 7.33 3.98
N VAL A 183 -4.52 7.99 3.52
CA VAL A 183 -5.89 7.47 3.56
C VAL A 183 -6.36 7.35 2.12
N GLN A 184 -7.00 6.25 1.77
CA GLN A 184 -7.47 5.96 0.41
C GLN A 184 -8.85 5.29 0.44
N VAL A 185 -9.55 5.42 -0.69
CA VAL A 185 -10.87 4.84 -0.88
C VAL A 185 -10.88 3.98 -2.15
N ASN A 186 -11.46 2.79 -2.03
CA ASN A 186 -11.68 1.84 -3.10
C ASN A 186 -13.16 1.89 -3.50
N LEU A 187 -13.44 2.12 -4.77
CA LEU A 187 -14.80 2.28 -5.30
C LEU A 187 -15.03 1.35 -6.49
N ASP A 188 -16.23 0.78 -6.55
CA ASP A 188 -16.64 -0.11 -7.63
C ASP A 188 -17.02 0.65 -8.91
N TYR A 189 -16.95 -0.05 -10.04
CA TYR A 189 -17.44 0.39 -11.35
C TYR A 189 -18.41 -0.65 -11.94
N GLY A 190 -19.37 -0.18 -12.75
CA GLY A 190 -20.41 -1.04 -13.32
C GLY A 190 -20.20 -1.47 -14.77
N SER A 191 -19.29 -0.82 -15.49
CA SER A 191 -18.93 -1.11 -16.89
C SER A 191 -17.59 -0.47 -17.22
N GLU A 192 -17.03 -0.77 -18.39
CA GLU A 192 -15.84 -0.09 -18.90
C GLU A 192 -16.06 1.43 -19.01
N LEU A 193 -17.19 1.86 -19.57
CA LEU A 193 -17.52 3.29 -19.69
C LEU A 193 -17.64 3.99 -18.33
N ASP A 194 -18.24 3.33 -17.34
CA ASP A 194 -18.32 3.85 -15.97
C ASP A 194 -16.94 3.93 -15.30
N MET A 195 -16.10 2.90 -15.47
CA MET A 195 -14.72 2.89 -14.99
C MET A 195 -13.92 4.05 -15.58
N VAL A 196 -13.94 4.21 -16.91
CA VAL A 196 -13.19 5.28 -17.60
C VAL A 196 -13.63 6.65 -17.12
N ARG A 197 -14.94 6.88 -16.96
CA ARG A 197 -15.47 8.14 -16.42
C ARG A 197 -15.00 8.38 -14.99
N LYS A 198 -15.15 7.41 -14.09
CA LYS A 198 -14.74 7.52 -12.68
C LYS A 198 -13.24 7.76 -12.54
N LEU A 199 -12.42 7.03 -13.30
CA LEU A 199 -10.97 7.18 -13.30
C LEU A 199 -10.54 8.57 -13.77
N ARG A 200 -11.10 9.08 -14.87
CA ARG A 200 -10.77 10.41 -15.37
C ARG A 200 -11.15 11.50 -14.38
N VAL A 201 -12.35 11.42 -13.81
CA VAL A 201 -12.82 12.38 -12.81
C VAL A 201 -11.94 12.33 -11.56
N SER A 202 -11.60 11.14 -11.06
CA SER A 202 -10.74 11.01 -9.89
C SER A 202 -9.35 11.58 -10.13
N LEU A 203 -8.72 11.27 -11.27
CA LEU A 203 -7.41 11.80 -11.63
C LEU A 203 -7.40 13.34 -11.75
N LEU A 204 -8.42 13.93 -12.39
CA LEU A 204 -8.53 15.38 -12.54
C LEU A 204 -8.75 16.10 -11.19
N LEU A 205 -9.50 15.49 -10.27
CA LEU A 205 -9.78 16.05 -8.96
C LEU A 205 -8.74 15.67 -7.89
N GLN A 206 -7.81 14.77 -8.20
CA GLN A 206 -6.81 14.30 -7.24
C GLN A 206 -5.94 15.43 -6.64
N PRO A 207 -5.50 16.45 -7.41
CA PRO A 207 -4.79 17.59 -6.83
C PRO A 207 -5.63 18.39 -5.83
N LEU A 208 -6.94 18.53 -6.08
CA LEU A 208 -7.87 19.20 -5.15
C LEU A 208 -8.01 18.41 -3.85
N ALA A 209 -8.21 17.09 -3.94
CA ALA A 209 -8.23 16.21 -2.77
C ALA A 209 -6.90 16.29 -2.00
N THR A 210 -5.76 16.30 -2.71
CA THR A 210 -4.44 16.44 -2.10
C THR A 210 -4.29 17.75 -1.32
N ALA A 211 -4.82 18.86 -1.83
CA ALA A 211 -4.83 20.15 -1.14
C ALA A 211 -5.72 20.14 0.11
N LEU A 212 -6.93 19.58 0.02
CA LEU A 212 -7.87 19.50 1.14
C LEU A 212 -7.34 18.65 2.31
N PHE A 213 -6.58 17.60 2.00
CA PHE A 213 -6.04 16.64 2.97
C PHE A 213 -4.53 16.84 3.25
N ALA A 214 -3.96 17.99 2.89
CA ALA A 214 -2.53 18.26 3.08
C ALA A 214 -2.15 18.26 4.57
N ASN A 215 -1.33 17.28 4.99
CA ASN A 215 -0.98 17.06 6.39
C ASN A 215 0.47 16.55 6.56
N SER A 216 1.45 17.18 5.90
CA SER A 216 2.86 16.79 6.04
C SER A 216 3.88 17.94 5.88
N PRO A 217 3.83 18.97 6.74
CA PRO A 217 4.69 20.16 6.59
C PRO A 217 6.07 20.06 7.26
N PHE A 218 6.40 18.94 7.91
CA PHE A 218 7.65 18.77 8.65
C PHE A 218 8.52 17.64 8.09
N THR A 219 9.83 17.81 8.16
CA THR A 219 10.85 16.80 7.90
C THR A 219 12.00 17.00 8.86
N ASP A 220 12.47 15.93 9.48
CA ASP A 220 13.59 15.94 10.43
C ASP A 220 13.44 17.02 11.54
N GLY A 221 12.20 17.19 12.02
CA GLY A 221 11.83 18.12 13.10
C GLY A 221 11.66 19.58 12.67
N ARG A 222 11.73 19.90 11.37
CA ARG A 222 11.68 21.28 10.86
C ARG A 222 10.65 21.46 9.73
N PRO A 223 10.08 22.66 9.55
CA PRO A 223 9.26 22.95 8.37
C PRO A 223 10.01 22.66 7.07
N ASN A 224 9.38 21.95 6.14
CA ASN A 224 10.00 21.51 4.88
C ASN A 224 9.61 22.37 3.66
N GLY A 225 8.75 23.38 3.84
CA GLY A 225 8.28 24.27 2.77
C GLY A 225 7.11 23.74 1.94
N PHE A 226 6.55 22.58 2.28
CA PHE A 226 5.38 22.00 1.64
C PHE A 226 4.19 21.91 2.60
N LEU A 227 2.97 21.92 2.09
CA LEU A 227 1.78 21.53 2.86
C LEU A 227 1.60 20.01 2.86
N SER A 228 1.85 19.40 1.70
CA SER A 228 1.87 17.95 1.51
C SER A 228 3.23 17.51 0.95
N TYR A 229 4.20 17.29 1.82
CA TYR A 229 5.48 16.70 1.40
C TYR A 229 5.33 15.27 0.91
N ARG A 230 4.33 14.53 1.43
CA ARG A 230 3.90 13.25 0.86
C ARG A 230 3.62 13.37 -0.65
N ALA A 231 2.85 14.36 -1.08
CA ALA A 231 2.51 14.52 -2.49
C ALA A 231 3.76 14.84 -3.32
N ARG A 232 4.66 15.69 -2.79
CA ARG A 232 5.95 15.97 -3.43
C ARG A 232 6.77 14.69 -3.61
N ILE A 233 6.82 13.80 -2.62
CA ILE A 233 7.58 12.56 -2.68
C ILE A 233 7.15 11.67 -3.85
N TRP A 234 5.85 11.57 -4.12
CA TRP A 234 5.33 10.76 -5.22
C TRP A 234 5.73 11.27 -6.61
N THR A 235 6.17 12.53 -6.76
CA THR A 235 6.66 13.08 -8.03
C THR A 235 8.09 12.67 -8.39
N ASP A 236 8.80 12.01 -7.47
CA ASP A 236 10.20 11.58 -7.63
C ASP A 236 10.43 10.23 -6.93
N THR A 237 9.42 9.35 -7.06
CA THR A 237 9.44 7.98 -6.53
C THR A 237 9.84 6.99 -7.60
N ASP A 238 9.06 6.90 -8.66
CA ASP A 238 9.29 6.05 -9.84
C ASP A 238 8.31 6.52 -10.93
N ASN A 239 8.81 7.23 -11.94
CA ASN A 239 7.99 7.89 -12.95
C ASN A 239 7.36 6.91 -13.96
N ASP A 240 7.78 5.64 -13.98
CA ASP A 240 7.15 4.61 -14.83
C ASP A 240 5.79 4.18 -14.26
N ARG A 241 5.54 4.40 -12.95
CA ARG A 241 4.33 3.94 -12.25
C ARG A 241 3.59 5.01 -11.44
N ALA A 242 4.15 6.21 -11.31
CA ALA A 242 3.59 7.30 -10.54
C ALA A 242 3.01 8.42 -11.42
N GLY A 243 2.30 9.35 -10.80
CA GLY A 243 1.73 10.51 -11.46
C GLY A 243 0.37 10.26 -12.09
N ILE A 244 0.01 11.09 -13.07
CA ILE A 244 -1.25 11.03 -13.81
C ILE A 244 -0.89 10.72 -15.27
N PRO A 245 -0.91 9.44 -15.69
CA PRO A 245 -0.53 9.08 -17.05
C PRO A 245 -1.49 9.69 -18.07
N ALA A 246 -0.95 10.40 -19.07
CA ALA A 246 -1.75 11.06 -20.11
C ALA A 246 -2.63 10.08 -20.89
N LEU A 247 -2.19 8.82 -21.02
CA LEU A 247 -2.91 7.75 -21.70
C LEU A 247 -4.32 7.51 -21.17
N MET A 248 -4.57 7.81 -19.88
CA MET A 248 -5.90 7.65 -19.26
C MET A 248 -6.94 8.57 -19.90
N PHE A 249 -6.49 9.62 -20.60
CA PHE A 249 -7.33 10.63 -21.25
C PHE A 249 -7.39 10.48 -22.78
N GLU A 250 -6.69 9.51 -23.37
CA GLU A 250 -6.73 9.24 -24.81
C GLU A 250 -8.12 8.76 -25.28
N ASP A 251 -8.49 9.09 -26.51
CA ASP A 251 -9.67 8.49 -27.14
C ASP A 251 -9.48 6.98 -27.28
N GLY A 252 -10.52 6.21 -26.96
CA GLY A 252 -10.45 4.74 -26.95
C GLY A 252 -9.76 4.13 -25.72
N PHE A 253 -9.39 4.93 -24.71
CA PHE A 253 -8.95 4.39 -23.43
C PHE A 253 -10.02 3.49 -22.78
N GLY A 254 -9.58 2.34 -22.25
CA GLY A 254 -10.43 1.29 -21.67
C GLY A 254 -9.57 0.23 -20.97
N PHE A 255 -10.18 -0.90 -20.61
CA PHE A 255 -9.52 -1.99 -19.88
C PHE A 255 -8.31 -2.55 -20.63
N GLU A 256 -8.44 -2.79 -21.93
CA GLU A 256 -7.38 -3.40 -22.73
C GLU A 256 -6.20 -2.44 -22.93
N ARG A 257 -6.48 -1.15 -23.16
CA ARG A 257 -5.43 -0.13 -23.25
C ARG A 257 -4.70 0.07 -21.92
N TYR A 258 -5.42 0.02 -20.80
CA TYR A 258 -4.83 0.07 -19.46
C TYR A 258 -3.94 -1.16 -19.20
N ALA A 259 -4.43 -2.36 -19.51
CA ALA A 259 -3.68 -3.60 -19.37
C ALA A 259 -2.42 -3.61 -20.26
N GLU A 260 -2.52 -3.14 -21.51
CA GLU A 260 -1.39 -3.01 -22.41
C GLU A 260 -0.32 -2.07 -21.85
N TRP A 261 -0.72 -0.89 -21.37
CA TRP A 261 0.21 0.05 -20.72
C TRP A 261 0.94 -0.60 -19.53
N LEU A 262 0.22 -1.31 -18.65
CA LEU A 262 0.84 -2.03 -17.54
C LEU A 262 1.88 -3.06 -18.03
N VAL A 263 1.55 -3.82 -19.07
CA VAL A 263 2.44 -4.86 -19.63
C VAL A 263 3.68 -4.27 -20.29
N ASP A 264 3.54 -3.13 -20.96
CA ASP A 264 4.59 -2.52 -21.77
C ASP A 264 5.47 -1.52 -21.04
N SER A 265 4.86 -0.72 -20.17
CA SER A 265 5.48 0.50 -19.67
C SER A 265 5.83 0.43 -18.20
N VAL A 266 5.24 -0.49 -17.43
CA VAL A 266 5.48 -0.57 -15.98
C VAL A 266 6.42 -1.74 -15.67
N PRO A 267 7.67 -1.47 -15.23
CA PRO A 267 8.58 -2.54 -14.88
C PRO A 267 8.08 -3.35 -13.69
N MET A 268 8.34 -4.66 -13.71
CA MET A 268 8.03 -5.55 -12.60
C MET A 268 8.89 -5.23 -11.38
N TYR A 269 8.43 -5.65 -10.20
CA TYR A 269 9.28 -5.77 -9.01
C TYR A 269 9.66 -7.22 -8.74
N PHE A 270 8.69 -8.11 -8.77
CA PHE A 270 8.89 -9.51 -8.40
C PHE A 270 7.80 -10.39 -9.00
N VAL A 271 8.04 -11.70 -8.95
CA VAL A 271 6.99 -12.72 -8.96
C VAL A 271 7.01 -13.48 -7.65
N TYR A 272 5.84 -13.96 -7.21
CA TYR A 272 5.74 -14.81 -6.05
C TYR A 272 5.58 -16.26 -6.49
N ARG A 273 6.53 -17.13 -6.15
CA ARG A 273 6.52 -18.57 -6.48
C ARG A 273 7.05 -19.37 -5.30
N ASN A 274 6.40 -20.50 -5.00
CA ASN A 274 6.85 -21.43 -3.95
C ASN A 274 7.15 -20.76 -2.59
N GLY A 275 6.29 -19.82 -2.17
CA GLY A 275 6.47 -19.11 -0.90
C GLY A 275 7.57 -18.03 -0.91
N ALA A 276 8.14 -17.70 -2.07
CA ALA A 276 9.25 -16.77 -2.19
C ALA A 276 8.98 -15.66 -3.22
N TYR A 277 9.45 -14.45 -2.88
CA TYR A 277 9.54 -13.33 -3.81
C TYR A 277 10.83 -13.42 -4.62
N ILE A 278 10.69 -13.64 -5.94
CA ILE A 278 11.82 -13.66 -6.88
C ILE A 278 12.01 -12.25 -7.43
N ASP A 279 13.21 -11.71 -7.28
CA ASP A 279 13.57 -10.36 -7.73
C ASP A 279 13.57 -10.27 -9.25
N LEU A 280 12.65 -9.47 -9.78
CA LEU A 280 12.54 -9.12 -11.19
C LEU A 280 12.49 -7.59 -11.36
N ALA A 281 13.09 -6.85 -10.43
CA ALA A 281 12.95 -5.41 -10.38
C ALA A 281 13.58 -4.76 -11.62
N GLY A 282 12.75 -4.06 -12.40
CA GLY A 282 13.16 -3.45 -13.68
C GLY A 282 12.93 -4.34 -14.90
N SER A 283 12.49 -5.58 -14.73
CA SER A 283 12.20 -6.50 -15.85
C SER A 283 10.85 -6.20 -16.50
N SER A 284 10.72 -6.54 -17.78
CA SER A 284 9.48 -6.36 -18.55
C SER A 284 8.45 -7.47 -18.27
N PHE A 285 7.20 -7.08 -18.00
CA PHE A 285 6.10 -8.03 -17.88
C PHE A 285 5.79 -8.71 -19.23
N ARG A 286 5.98 -8.02 -20.35
CA ARG A 286 5.85 -8.63 -21.68
C ARG A 286 6.86 -9.75 -21.91
N ASP A 287 8.10 -9.58 -21.48
CA ASP A 287 9.11 -10.64 -21.58
C ASP A 287 8.82 -11.78 -20.60
N PHE A 288 8.24 -11.49 -19.44
CA PHE A 288 7.72 -12.52 -18.53
C PHE A 288 6.65 -13.38 -19.21
N MET A 289 5.64 -12.77 -19.82
CA MET A 289 4.57 -13.48 -20.56
C MET A 289 5.11 -14.32 -21.72
N ARG A 290 6.24 -13.90 -22.33
CA ARG A 290 6.88 -14.63 -23.44
C ARG A 290 7.90 -15.67 -22.97
N GLY A 291 8.08 -15.86 -21.66
CA GLY A 291 9.08 -16.79 -21.12
C GLY A 291 10.53 -16.39 -21.42
N ARG A 292 10.80 -15.09 -21.59
CA ARG A 292 12.12 -14.57 -22.01
C ARG A 292 12.97 -14.03 -20.86
N LEU A 293 12.42 -13.95 -19.64
CA LEU A 293 13.19 -13.51 -18.48
C LEU A 293 14.13 -14.61 -18.00
N HIS A 294 15.43 -14.36 -18.11
CA HIS A 294 16.45 -15.14 -17.45
C HIS A 294 16.29 -14.98 -15.92
N ASN A 295 16.48 -16.04 -15.14
CA ASN A 295 16.23 -16.16 -13.68
C ASN A 295 14.85 -16.66 -13.23
N LEU A 296 14.01 -17.10 -14.17
CA LEU A 296 12.80 -17.86 -13.86
C LEU A 296 12.96 -19.30 -14.36
N ALA A 297 13.80 -20.07 -13.69
CA ALA A 297 13.85 -21.50 -13.93
C ALA A 297 12.66 -22.17 -13.21
N GLY A 298 11.75 -22.77 -14.00
CA GLY A 298 10.49 -23.40 -13.54
C GLY A 298 9.31 -22.44 -13.60
#